data_AF-A0A7L8AI49-F1
#
_entry.id   AF-A0A7L8AI49-F1
#
_cell.length_a   1.000
_cell.length_b   1.000
_cell.length_c   1.000
_cell.angle_alpha   90.00
_cell.angle_beta   90.00
_cell.angle_gamma   90.00
#
_symmetry.space_group_name_H-M   'P 1'
#
loop_
_entity.id
_entity.type
_entity.pdbx_description
1 polymer ?
#
loop_
_entity_poly.entity_id
_entity_poly.type
_entity_poly.pdbx_seq_one_letter_code
_entity_poly.pdbx_strand_id
1 'polypeptide(L)' 'MKLLLITLVLLGLGVAGIAIKIWAKKDGKFAGTCASQNPMINTEGENCGFCGKTPDQFENCSEPQHN' A
#
# COMPACT_ATOMS: atom_id res chain seq x y z
N MET A 1 22.74 21.52 -10.23
CA MET A 1 22.15 22.05 -8.98
C MET A 1 20.63 22.23 -9.02
N LYS A 2 20.05 22.91 -10.02
CA LYS A 2 18.57 23.08 -10.13
C LYS A 2 17.79 21.76 -10.15
N LEU A 3 18.23 20.80 -10.97
CA LEU A 3 17.59 19.48 -11.03
C LEU A 3 17.63 18.77 -9.67
N LEU A 4 18.77 18.80 -8.99
CA LEU A 4 18.96 18.16 -7.69
C LEU A 4 17.97 18.71 -6.64
N LEU A 5 17.79 20.02 -6.59
CA LEU A 5 16.80 20.66 -5.71
C LEU A 5 15.37 20.25 -6.05
N ILE A 6 15.00 20.23 -7.33
CA ILE A 6 13.66 19.80 -7.76
C ILE A 6 13.41 18.33 -7.40
N THR A 7 14.43 17.48 -7.54
CA THR A 7 14.31 16.05 -7.23
C THR A 7 14.12 15.85 -5.72
N LEU A 8 14.89 16.56 -4.88
CA LEU A 8 14.75 16.49 -3.43
C LEU A 8 13.39 17.00 -2.95
N VAL A 9 12.86 18.07 -3.56
CA VAL A 9 11.53 18.58 -3.24
C VAL A 9 10.45 17.55 -3.60
N LEU A 10 10.49 16.97 -4.79
CA LEU A 10 9.53 15.94 -5.22
C LEU A 10 9.59 14.69 -4.34
N LEU A 11 10.80 14.22 -4.01
CA LEU A 11 11.00 13.08 -3.12
C LEU A 11 10.48 13.38 -1.71
N GLY A 12 10.79 14.57 -1.18
CA GLY A 12 10.34 15.02 0.13
C GLY A 12 8.81 15.13 0.24
N LEU A 13 8.15 15.64 -0.80
CA LEU A 13 6.68 15.68 -0.87
C LEU A 13 6.07 14.27 -0.88
N GLY A 14 6.69 13.32 -1.59
CA GLY A 14 6.25 11.93 -1.59
C GLY A 14 6.33 11.29 -0.20
N VAL A 15 7.46 11.43 0.48
CA VAL A 15 7.66 10.89 1.84
C VAL A 15 6.73 11.57 2.85
N ALA A 16 6.59 12.90 2.78
CA ALA A 16 5.68 13.66 3.64
C ALA A 16 4.22 13.22 3.46
N GLY A 17 3.77 13.02 2.21
CA GLY A 17 2.42 12.52 1.92
C GLY A 17 2.16 11.13 2.51
N ILE A 18 3.15 10.23 2.42
CA ILE A 18 3.07 8.90 3.03
C ILE A 18 3.01 9.01 4.56
N ALA A 19 3.87 9.83 5.17
CA ALA A 19 3.91 10.02 6.63
C ALA A 19 2.58 10.56 7.18
N ILE A 20 2.00 11.57 6.51
CA ILE A 20 0.68 12.12 6.88
C ILE A 20 -0.41 11.05 6.77
N LYS A 21 -0.36 10.23 5.71
CA LYS A 21 -1.32 9.14 5.51
C LYS A 21 -1.26 8.09 6.62
N ILE A 22 -0.07 7.75 7.13
CA ILE A 22 0.09 6.83 8.26
C ILE A 22 -0.48 7.45 9.54
N TRP A 23 -0.14 8.71 9.80
CA TRP A 23 -0.59 9.42 11.00
C TRP A 23 -2.12 9.60 11.03
N ALA A 24 -2.73 9.84 9.88
CA ALA A 24 -4.18 9.95 9.74
C ALA A 24 -4.91 8.60 9.73
N LYS A 25 -4.20 7.47 9.69
CA LYS A 25 -4.80 6.12 9.66
C LYS A 25 -4.95 5.60 11.09
N LYS A 26 -6.18 5.30 11.49
CA LYS A 26 -6.47 4.66 12.78
C LYS A 26 -5.70 3.32 12.82
N ASP A 27 -4.94 3.11 13.90
CA ASP A 27 -4.02 1.98 14.13
C ASP A 27 -2.69 1.99 13.34
N GLY A 28 -2.36 3.04 12.58
CA GLY A 28 -1.04 3.24 11.96
C GLY A 28 -0.63 2.19 10.92
N LYS A 29 -1.51 1.23 10.60
CA LYS A 29 -1.22 0.15 9.65
C LYS A 29 -1.47 0.62 8.22
N PHE A 30 -0.53 0.38 7.33
CA PHE A 30 -0.73 0.61 5.90
C PHE A 30 -1.87 -0.25 5.37
N ALA A 31 -2.70 0.32 4.49
CA ALA A 31 -3.59 -0.50 3.69
C ALA A 31 -2.72 -1.17 2.62
N GLY A 32 -2.30 -2.41 2.89
CA GLY A 32 -1.42 -3.22 2.06
C GLY A 32 -1.78 -3.11 0.58
N THR A 33 -0.80 -2.85 -0.26
CA THR A 33 -0.98 -2.71 -1.71
C THR A 33 -1.17 -4.09 -2.37
N CYS A 34 -1.57 -4.18 -3.64
CA CYS A 34 -1.79 -5.47 -4.32
C CYS A 34 -0.62 -6.46 -4.24
N ALA A 35 0.61 -5.99 -3.96
CA ALA A 35 1.77 -6.85 -3.70
C ALA A 35 1.68 -7.63 -2.36
N SER A 36 1.01 -7.10 -1.34
CA SER A 36 0.78 -7.77 -0.04
C SER A 36 -0.12 -9.01 -0.11
N GLN A 37 -0.67 -9.26 -1.30
CA GLN A 37 -1.56 -10.36 -1.62
C GLN A 37 -0.86 -11.53 -2.32
N ASN A 38 0.36 -11.29 -2.81
CA ASN A 38 1.06 -12.22 -3.68
C ASN A 38 1.60 -13.40 -2.84
N PRO A 39 1.26 -14.66 -3.15
CA PRO A 39 1.72 -15.83 -2.39
C PRO A 39 3.25 -15.98 -2.32
N MET A 40 3.98 -15.38 -3.27
CA MET A 40 5.44 -15.34 -3.25
C MET A 40 6.02 -14.29 -2.28
N ILE A 41 5.23 -13.31 -1.85
CA ILE A 41 5.66 -12.18 -0.99
C ILE A 41 5.00 -12.28 0.39
N ASN A 42 3.70 -12.60 0.46
CA ASN A 42 2.97 -12.83 1.70
C ASN A 42 3.03 -14.30 2.10
N THR A 43 4.19 -14.68 2.65
CA THR A 43 4.48 -16.04 3.12
C THR A 43 3.99 -16.32 4.54
N GLU A 44 3.69 -15.27 5.31
CA GLU A 44 3.18 -15.37 6.68
C GLU A 44 1.65 -15.41 6.75
N GLY A 45 0.98 -15.32 5.60
CA GLY A 45 -0.48 -15.40 5.51
C GLY A 45 -1.19 -14.22 6.13
N GLU A 46 -0.55 -13.04 6.11
CA GLU A 46 -1.13 -11.83 6.66
C GLU A 46 -2.37 -11.40 5.86
N ASN A 47 -3.32 -10.79 6.56
CA ASN A 47 -4.53 -10.25 5.96
C ASN A 47 -4.16 -9.16 4.96
N CYS A 48 -4.86 -9.10 3.83
CA CYS A 48 -4.74 -7.98 2.91
C CYS A 48 -4.95 -6.66 3.64
N GLY A 49 -3.97 -5.76 3.65
CA GLY A 49 -4.24 -4.46 4.25
C GLY A 49 -5.20 -3.57 3.42
N PHE A 50 -5.43 -3.87 2.13
CA PHE A 50 -6.39 -3.12 1.29
C PHE A 50 -7.83 -3.60 1.44
N CYS A 51 -8.08 -4.91 1.41
CA CYS A 51 -9.45 -5.46 1.48
C CYS A 51 -9.76 -6.24 2.76
N GLY A 52 -8.79 -6.43 3.67
CA GLY A 52 -8.95 -7.12 4.95
C GLY A 52 -9.12 -8.63 4.88
N LYS A 53 -9.19 -9.20 3.67
CA LYS A 53 -9.38 -10.63 3.43
C LYS A 53 -8.13 -11.42 3.81
N THR A 54 -8.34 -12.61 4.37
CA THR A 54 -7.28 -13.59 4.61
C THR A 54 -6.88 -14.27 3.30
N PRO A 55 -5.68 -14.88 3.22
CA PRO A 55 -5.18 -15.51 2.00
C PRO A 55 -6.12 -16.60 1.42
N ASP A 56 -6.89 -17.28 2.27
CA ASP A 56 -7.88 -18.30 1.91
C ASP A 56 -9.16 -17.71 1.28
N GLN A 57 -9.46 -16.43 1.54
CA GLN A 57 -10.62 -15.72 0.99
C GLN A 57 -10.33 -15.12 -0.40
N PHE A 58 -9.14 -15.37 -0.96
CA PHE A 58 -8.67 -14.80 -2.22
C PHE A 58 -9.13 -15.52 -3.48
N GLU A 59 -9.58 -16.78 -3.38
CA GLU A 59 -10.06 -17.54 -4.55
C GLU A 59 -11.27 -16.91 -5.25
N ASN A 60 -11.99 -16.03 -4.54
CA ASN A 60 -13.16 -15.31 -5.04
C ASN A 60 -12.97 -13.78 -4.98
N CYS A 61 -11.77 -13.28 -5.29
CA CYS A 61 -11.59 -11.86 -5.57
C CYS A 61 -12.20 -11.55 -6.95
N SER A 62 -13.53 -11.57 -7.01
CA SER A 62 -14.28 -11.01 -8.12
C SER A 62 -14.16 -9.50 -8.00
N GLU A 63 -13.13 -8.91 -8.61
CA GLU A 63 -13.20 -7.51 -8.98
C GLU A 63 -14.49 -7.36 -9.83
N PRO A 64 -15.47 -6.50 -9.48
CA PRO A 64 -16.25 -5.92 -10.54
C PRO A 64 -15.22 -5.24 -11.46
N GLN A 65 -15.21 -5.64 -12.74
CA GLN A 65 -14.36 -5.04 -13.75
C GLN A 65 -14.48 -3.52 -13.61
N HIS A 66 -13.46 -2.87 -13.06
CA HIS A 66 -13.42 -1.42 -12.99
C HIS A 66 -12.99 -0.94 -14.38
N ASN A 67 -13.97 -0.49 -15.18
CA ASN A 67 -13.75 0.25 -16.41
C ASN A 67 -12.83 1.46 -16.19
#